data_AF-A0A1J5WDY5-F1
#
_entry.id   AF-A0A1J5WDY5-F1
#
_cell.length_a   1.000
_cell.length_b   1.000
_cell.length_c   1.000
_cell.angle_alpha   90.00
_cell.angle_beta   90.00
_cell.angle_gamma   90.00
#
_symmetry.space_group_name_H-M   'P 1'
#
loop_
_entity.id
_entity.type
_entity.pdbx_description
1 polymer ?
#
loop_
_entity_poly.entity_id
_entity_poly.type
_entity_poly.pdbx_seq_one_letter_code
_entity_poly.pdbx_strand_id
1 'polypeptide(L)'
;MKQATLTAHSVLKDCLNSDFSEEELRLANTKSRYWKSVGSDGIPPEVYKTALPDTPFFGYLLRLLGKEWGGGKVDPLWNIAEVAPYRKKETRNLLTTTGESRGFLSALNTSAA
;
A
#
# COMPACT_ATOMS: atom_id res chain seq x y z
N MET A 1 0.71 18.85 14.39
CA MET A 1 0.71 18.11 13.11
C MET A 1 1.97 18.52 12.35
N LYS A 2 2.91 17.60 12.10
CA LYS A 2 4.12 17.92 11.32
C LYS A 2 3.74 17.79 9.84
N GLN A 3 3.71 18.91 9.12
CA GLN A 3 3.58 18.90 7.66
C GLN A 3 4.89 18.34 7.10
N ALA A 4 4.81 17.21 6.39
CA ALA A 4 5.94 16.69 5.65
C ALA A 4 6.15 17.60 4.42
N THR A 5 7.33 18.20 4.31
CA THR A 5 7.73 18.98 3.15
C THR A 5 7.75 18.07 1.93
N LEU A 6 6.90 18.34 0.94
CA LEU A 6 6.86 17.62 -0.33
C LEU A 6 8.14 17.89 -1.13
N THR A 7 9.13 17.01 -1.01
CA THR A 7 10.35 17.08 -1.82
C THR A 7 10.07 16.60 -3.24
N ALA A 8 10.30 17.49 -4.21
CA ALA A 8 10.24 17.14 -5.62
C ALA A 8 11.44 16.25 -5.97
N HIS A 9 11.18 14.98 -6.28
CA HIS A 9 12.17 14.08 -6.84
C HIS A 9 12.13 14.17 -8.36
N SER A 10 13.29 14.52 -8.94
CA SER A 10 13.50 14.61 -10.39
C SER A 10 14.38 13.44 -10.82
N VAL A 11 13.90 12.61 -11.74
CA VAL A 11 14.69 11.56 -12.38
C VAL A 11 15.18 12.09 -13.73
N LEU A 12 16.48 12.05 -13.97
CA LEU A 12 17.06 12.46 -15.25
C LEU A 12 16.65 11.48 -16.35
N LYS A 13 16.25 12.01 -17.50
CA LYS A 13 15.72 11.22 -18.63
C LYS A 13 16.71 10.18 -19.14
N ASP A 14 18.00 10.50 -19.09
CA ASP A 14 19.10 9.61 -19.50
C ASP A 14 19.28 8.40 -18.58
N CYS A 15 18.62 8.40 -17.42
CA CYS A 15 18.60 7.28 -16.47
C CYS A 15 17.31 6.43 -16.58
N LEU A 16 16.37 6.78 -17.46
CA LEU A 16 15.13 6.02 -17.63
C LEU A 16 15.34 4.86 -18.60
N ASN A 17 14.91 3.67 -18.18
CA ASN A 17 15.25 2.42 -18.84
C ASN A 17 14.48 2.20 -20.18
N SER A 18 13.30 2.84 -20.32
CA SER A 18 12.45 2.86 -21.52
C SER A 18 11.13 3.59 -21.21
N ASP A 19 10.32 3.90 -22.23
CA ASP A 19 8.92 4.33 -22.08
C ASP A 19 8.03 3.15 -21.64
N PHE A 20 6.89 3.46 -21.02
CA PHE A 20 5.89 2.45 -20.63
C PHE A 20 5.19 1.84 -21.85
N SER A 21 5.15 0.51 -21.89
CA SER A 21 4.44 -0.27 -22.92
C SER A 21 3.04 -0.70 -22.47
N GLU A 22 2.18 -1.03 -23.44
CA GLU A 22 0.85 -1.60 -23.19
C GLU A 22 0.95 -2.94 -22.43
N GLU A 23 1.89 -3.80 -22.82
CA GLU A 23 2.18 -5.07 -22.15
C GLU A 23 2.52 -4.89 -20.67
N GLU A 24 3.33 -3.88 -20.32
CA GLU A 24 3.69 -3.60 -18.93
C GLU A 24 2.48 -3.15 -18.12
N LEU A 25 1.63 -2.29 -18.67
CA LEU A 25 0.41 -1.84 -17.99
C LEU A 25 -0.56 -3.01 -17.80
N ARG A 26 -0.71 -3.87 -18.82
CA ARG A 26 -1.54 -5.09 -18.73
C ARG A 26 -1.01 -6.05 -17.66
N LEU A 27 0.30 -6.27 -17.63
CA LEU A 27 0.95 -7.12 -16.63
C LEU A 27 0.80 -6.54 -15.22
N ALA A 28 0.95 -5.24 -15.05
CA ALA A 28 0.78 -4.54 -13.79
C ALA A 28 -0.66 -4.68 -13.27
N ASN A 29 -1.66 -4.49 -14.13
CA ASN A 29 -3.07 -4.68 -13.78
C ASN A 29 -3.39 -6.13 -13.36
N THR A 30 -2.73 -7.11 -13.98
CA THR A 30 -2.89 -8.53 -13.63
C THR A 30 -2.29 -8.84 -12.25
N LYS A 31 -1.15 -8.22 -11.91
CA LYS A 31 -0.47 -8.38 -10.61
C LYS A 31 -1.14 -7.61 -9.47
N SER A 32 -1.86 -6.54 -9.80
CA SER A 32 -2.59 -5.75 -8.81
C SER A 32 -3.62 -6.61 -8.07
N ARG A 33 -3.69 -6.48 -6.74
CA ARG A 33 -4.64 -7.23 -5.91
C ARG A 33 -5.78 -6.32 -5.48
N TYR A 34 -6.97 -6.91 -5.41
CA TYR A 34 -8.15 -6.25 -4.82
C TYR A 34 -7.94 -6.04 -3.32
N TRP A 35 -8.71 -5.10 -2.74
CA TRP A 35 -8.79 -4.83 -1.31
C TRP A 35 -7.45 -4.41 -0.68
N LYS A 36 -6.58 -3.78 -1.47
CA LYS A 36 -5.40 -3.12 -0.93
C LYS A 36 -5.78 -1.74 -0.41
N SER A 37 -5.04 -1.30 0.62
CA SER A 37 -5.14 0.05 1.13
C SER A 37 -4.89 1.05 0.00
N VAL A 38 -5.68 2.11 0.01
CA VAL A 38 -5.58 3.21 -0.92
C VAL A 38 -4.24 3.94 -0.70
N GLY A 39 -3.63 4.42 -1.78
CA GLY A 39 -2.43 5.24 -1.71
C GLY A 39 -2.75 6.68 -1.31
N SER A 40 -1.72 7.53 -1.33
CA SER A 40 -1.86 8.98 -1.12
C SER A 40 -2.73 9.67 -2.19
N ASP A 41 -2.91 9.03 -3.34
CA ASP A 41 -3.78 9.48 -4.42
C ASP A 41 -5.28 9.32 -4.10
N GLY A 42 -5.64 8.55 -3.07
CA GLY A 42 -7.04 8.33 -2.71
C GLY A 42 -7.78 7.39 -3.68
N ILE A 43 -7.10 6.79 -4.66
CA ILE A 43 -7.73 5.98 -5.70
C ILE A 43 -7.62 4.48 -5.36
N PRO A 44 -8.74 3.75 -5.21
CA PRO A 44 -8.70 2.33 -4.94
C PRO A 44 -8.08 1.53 -6.10
N PRO A 45 -7.36 0.42 -5.81
CA PRO A 45 -6.82 -0.49 -6.83
C PRO A 45 -7.86 -0.98 -7.84
N GLU A 46 -9.11 -1.13 -7.39
CA GLU A 46 -10.28 -1.52 -8.18
C GLU A 46 -10.49 -0.60 -9.37
N VAL A 47 -10.26 0.70 -9.19
CA VAL A 47 -10.42 1.70 -10.26
C VAL A 47 -9.39 1.45 -11.35
N TYR A 48 -8.12 1.29 -10.99
CA TYR A 48 -7.05 0.99 -11.96
C TYR A 48 -7.29 -0.33 -12.69
N LYS A 49 -7.89 -1.32 -12.04
CA LYS A 49 -8.28 -2.58 -12.68
C LYS A 49 -9.38 -2.46 -13.72
N THR A 50 -10.17 -1.40 -13.69
CA THR A 50 -11.15 -1.12 -14.76
C THR A 50 -10.48 -0.67 -16.06
N ALA A 51 -9.18 -0.33 -16.04
CA ALA A 51 -8.39 -0.08 -17.24
C ALA A 51 -8.10 -1.40 -17.96
N LEU A 52 -9.10 -1.94 -18.66
CA LEU A 52 -8.97 -3.08 -19.53
C LEU A 52 -8.37 -2.65 -20.88
N PRO A 53 -7.66 -3.54 -21.59
CA PRO A 53 -7.23 -3.28 -22.97
C PRO A 53 -8.42 -2.79 -23.83
N ASP A 54 -8.12 -1.94 -24.81
CA ASP A 54 -9.10 -1.33 -25.72
C ASP A 54 -10.13 -0.38 -25.07
N THR A 55 -10.00 -0.09 -23.77
CA THR A 55 -10.83 0.93 -23.14
C THR A 55 -10.20 2.32 -23.27
N PRO A 56 -11.01 3.40 -23.41
CA PRO A 56 -10.48 4.77 -23.41
C PRO A 56 -9.70 5.09 -22.13
N PHE A 57 -10.09 4.48 -21.01
CA PHE A 57 -9.42 4.66 -19.73
C PHE A 57 -8.02 4.04 -19.69
N PHE A 58 -7.81 2.89 -20.34
CA PHE A 58 -6.48 2.28 -20.48
C PHE A 58 -5.54 3.17 -21.31
N GLY A 59 -6.00 3.68 -22.44
CA GLY A 59 -5.21 4.62 -23.26
C GLY A 59 -4.90 5.92 -22.50
N TYR A 60 -5.86 6.44 -21.72
CA TYR A 60 -5.64 7.59 -20.85
C TYR A 60 -4.57 7.31 -19.79
N LEU A 61 -4.67 6.17 -19.10
CA LEU A 61 -3.76 5.79 -18.01
C LEU A 61 -2.33 5.57 -18.52
N LEU A 62 -2.18 4.88 -19.66
CA LEU A 62 -0.88 4.68 -20.29
C LEU A 62 -0.23 6.02 -20.67
N ARG A 63 -1.00 6.93 -21.28
CA ARG A 63 -0.51 8.27 -21.64
C ARG A 63 -0.14 9.10 -20.42
N LEU A 64 -0.92 9.01 -19.34
CA LEU A 64 -0.63 9.70 -18.09
C LEU A 64 0.69 9.21 -17.49
N LEU A 65 0.84 7.89 -17.33
CA LEU A 65 2.05 7.28 -16.80
C LEU A 65 3.28 7.59 -17.66
N GLY A 66 3.15 7.50 -19.00
CA GLY A 66 4.21 7.86 -19.92
C GLY A 66 4.63 9.32 -19.84
N LYS A 67 3.67 10.24 -19.65
CA LYS A 67 3.95 11.67 -19.50
C LYS A 67 4.72 11.96 -18.20
N GLU A 68 4.27 11.41 -17.07
CA GLU A 68 4.92 11.59 -15.77
C GLU A 68 6.34 11.00 -15.78
N TRP A 69 6.50 9.82 -16.38
CA TRP A 69 7.78 9.14 -16.51
C TRP A 69 8.74 9.89 -17.44
N GLY A 70 8.31 10.19 -18.66
CA GLY A 70 9.13 10.88 -19.66
C GLY A 70 9.45 12.33 -19.30
N GLY A 71 8.63 12.95 -18.44
CA GLY A 71 8.88 14.27 -17.85
C GLY A 71 9.90 14.25 -16.71
N GLY A 72 10.25 13.08 -16.17
CA GLY A 72 11.19 12.93 -15.07
C GLY A 72 10.74 13.55 -13.76
N LYS A 73 9.50 14.05 -13.69
CA LYS A 73 8.95 14.75 -12.53
C LYS A 73 7.70 14.02 -12.11
N VAL A 74 7.84 13.19 -11.08
CA VAL A 74 6.73 12.48 -10.46
C VAL A 74 5.99 13.43 -9.53
N ASP A 75 4.65 13.40 -9.55
CA ASP A 75 3.83 14.18 -8.63
C ASP A 75 4.27 13.95 -7.17
N PRO A 76 4.55 15.01 -6.38
CA PRO A 76 4.96 14.85 -5.00
C PRO A 76 3.97 14.04 -4.13
N LEU A 77 2.69 14.00 -4.49
CA LEU A 77 1.68 13.17 -3.86
C LEU A 77 2.07 11.69 -3.91
N TRP A 78 2.62 11.23 -5.04
CA TRP A 78 3.02 9.83 -5.23
C TRP A 78 4.30 9.46 -4.46
N ASN A 79 5.02 10.45 -3.91
CA ASN A 79 6.15 10.23 -3.01
C ASN A 79 5.72 10.10 -1.53
N ILE A 80 4.44 10.30 -1.21
CA ILE A 80 3.94 10.14 0.15
C ILE A 80 3.60 8.66 0.40
N ALA A 81 4.33 8.03 1.31
CA ALA A 81 3.92 6.76 1.90
C ALA A 81 3.09 7.03 3.16
N GLU A 82 1.77 6.81 3.09
CA GLU A 82 0.91 6.90 4.26
C GLU A 82 1.20 5.77 5.25
N VAL A 83 1.55 6.13 6.50
CA VAL A 83 1.82 5.16 7.56
C VAL A 83 0.51 4.77 8.23
N ALA A 84 0.00 3.59 7.88
CA ALA A 84 -1.13 3.00 8.58
C ALA A 84 -0.65 2.21 9.82
N PRO A 85 -1.14 2.54 11.04
CA PRO A 85 -0.81 1.76 12.22
C PRO A 85 -1.42 0.36 12.11
N TYR A 86 -0.57 -0.66 12.02
CA TYR A 86 -0.98 -2.06 12.02
C TYR A 86 -0.57 -2.74 13.33
N ARG A 87 -1.54 -3.28 14.07
CA ARG A 87 -1.24 -4.15 15.22
C ARG A 87 -0.83 -5.52 14.72
N LYS A 88 0.44 -5.88 14.94
CA LYS A 88 0.90 -7.25 14.74
C LYS A 88 0.17 -8.18 15.71
N LYS A 89 -0.55 -9.17 15.18
CA LYS A 89 -1.15 -10.23 16.01
C LYS A 89 -0.02 -11.05 16.64
N GLU A 90 0.02 -11.12 17.96
CA GLU A 90 0.94 -12.00 18.66
C GLU A 90 0.63 -13.46 18.27
N THR A 91 1.63 -14.15 17.73
CA THR A 91 1.57 -15.59 17.54
C THR A 91 1.58 -16.21 18.93
N ARG A 92 0.47 -16.84 19.37
CA ARG A 92 0.52 -17.72 20.54
C ARG A 92 1.41 -18.90 20.19
N ASN A 93 2.70 -18.78 20.46
CA ASN A 93 3.56 -19.94 20.60
C ASN A 93 3.07 -20.63 21.88
N LEU A 94 2.18 -21.62 21.73
CA LEU A 94 1.99 -22.65 22.74
C LEU A 94 3.32 -23.41 22.83
N LEU A 95 4.28 -22.86 23.56
CA LEU A 95 5.36 -23.63 24.11
C LEU A 95 4.75 -24.46 25.24
N THR A 96 4.40 -25.70 24.90
CA THR A 96 4.42 -26.80 25.84
C THR A 96 5.83 -26.92 26.41
N THR A 97 6.12 -26.18 27.47
CA THR A 97 7.20 -26.52 28.38
C THR A 97 6.84 -26.04 29.77
N THR A 98 6.33 -27.00 30.54
CA THR A 98 6.42 -27.18 31.99
C THR A 98 7.11 -26.07 32.80
N GLY A 99 6.37 -25.53 33.77
CA GLY A 99 6.93 -25.03 35.03
C GLY A 99 7.05 -23.52 35.16
N GLU A 100 5.98 -22.88 35.65
CA GLU A 100 5.99 -22.09 36.89
C GLU A 100 4.74 -21.20 36.93
N SER A 101 3.72 -21.73 37.61
CA SER A 101 2.58 -20.96 38.10
C SER A 101 3.02 -20.07 39.25
N ARG A 102 3.11 -18.76 39.01
CA ARG A 102 3.04 -17.74 40.08
C ARG A 102 2.23 -16.52 39.64
N GLY A 103 0.99 -16.49 40.11
CA GLY A 103 0.43 -15.29 40.73
C GLY A 103 -0.47 -14.41 39.86
N PHE A 104 -1.75 -14.78 39.75
CA PHE A 104 -2.84 -13.82 39.93
C PHE A 104 -3.84 -14.44 40.91
N LEU A 105 -3.69 -14.09 42.18
CA LEU A 105 -4.60 -14.46 43.26
C LEU A 105 -5.92 -13.68 43.11
N SER A 106 -7.00 -14.45 43.03
CA SER A 106 -8.27 -14.30 43.75
C SER A 106 -8.62 -12.94 44.39
N ALA A 107 -9.75 -12.38 43.95
CA ALA A 107 -10.79 -11.86 44.84
C ALA A 107 -12.13 -12.40 44.31
N LEU A 108 -12.67 -13.49 44.90
CA LEU A 108 -13.72 -13.44 45.93
C LEU A 108 -14.84 -12.47 45.56
N ASN A 109 -15.93 -13.00 44.99
CA ASN A 109 -17.26 -12.52 45.34
C ASN A 109 -18.06 -13.69 45.91
N THR A 110 -18.34 -13.52 47.18
CA THR A 110 -19.00 -14.41 48.13
C THR A 110 -20.52 -14.28 47.98
N SER A 111 -21.18 -15.45 47.87
CA SER A 111 -22.43 -15.86 48.51
C SER A 111 -23.73 -15.02 48.37
N ALA A 112 -24.76 -15.77 47.91
CA ALA A 112 -26.12 -15.88 48.46
C ALA A 112 -27.08 -14.67 48.51
N ALA A 113 -28.19 -14.83 47.80
CA ALA A 113 -29.52 -14.96 48.39
C ALA A 113 -30.39 -15.87 47.50
#